data_AF-A0A2V5RFG4-F1
#
_entry.id   AF-A0A2V5RFG4-F1
#
_cell.length_a   1.000
_cell.length_b   1.000
_cell.length_c   1.000
_cell.angle_alpha   90.00
_cell.angle_beta   90.00
_cell.angle_gamma   90.00
#
_symmetry.space_group_name_H-M   'P 1'
#
loop_
_entity.id
_entity.type
_entity.pdbx_description
1 polymer ?
#
loop_
_entity_poly.entity_id
_entity_poly.type
_entity_poly.pdbx_seq_one_letter_code
_entity_poly.pdbx_strand_id
1 'polypeptide(L)'
;MLLPVVCLGESFTLEQVLSAPFPYGLTGASHAPRVAWVFDNKGERNIWVAGSPDFVPRQVTHYKGDEGQPIASVRLTPDGKTVVYARGSEVNKGSTSANPQGLIKMPKQQAWAADVNGGEPRLLGDIGCDKEACEDLQVSPDGKNVVWPGKKHLWIAPIDGKKKAEQLEESLGESDTPRWSPDGKWIAFRSNRKDHSFVAVLELATKKITYLAPTTNRDADPVWSPDSKQVAFIRQPGVEFKRPLIPEFPRPWAVWIADAQSGKGRELFHSGNAMEDSLPLFAFQSLQFTNAGRIIFASEKDGHNHLYSIAAEGGAPQLLTPGNFDVEDVALSADKRGILYTSNQNDMDRRHIWRVGATGGEP
;
A
#
# COMPACT_ATOMS: atom_id res chain seq x y z
N MET A 1 -25.86 -14.51 52.13
CA MET A 1 -24.58 -13.78 52.13
C MET A 1 -23.79 -14.27 50.91
N LEU A 2 -23.88 -13.54 49.79
CA LEU A 2 -23.19 -13.88 48.54
C LEU A 2 -21.89 -13.06 48.50
N LEU A 3 -20.74 -13.73 48.69
CA LEU A 3 -19.42 -13.13 48.52
C LEU A 3 -19.11 -12.99 47.02
N PRO A 4 -18.48 -11.89 46.58
CA PRO A 4 -18.09 -11.74 45.19
C PRO A 4 -16.90 -12.67 44.91
N VAL A 5 -17.00 -13.42 43.81
CA VAL A 5 -15.85 -14.15 43.25
C VAL A 5 -14.89 -13.10 42.72
N VAL A 6 -13.77 -12.92 43.42
CA VAL A 6 -12.64 -12.13 42.92
C VAL A 6 -11.97 -12.95 41.83
N CYS A 7 -12.22 -12.62 40.57
CA CYS A 7 -11.41 -13.12 39.46
C CYS A 7 -10.01 -12.52 39.61
N LEU A 8 -9.08 -13.28 40.17
CA LEU A 8 -7.66 -12.99 40.06
C LEU A 8 -7.25 -13.24 38.60
N GLY A 9 -6.89 -12.18 37.87
CA GLY A 9 -6.31 -12.33 36.54
C GLY A 9 -5.00 -13.13 36.62
N GLU A 10 -4.75 -13.99 35.63
CA GLU A 10 -3.49 -14.72 35.54
C GLU A 10 -2.30 -13.74 35.51
N SER A 11 -1.29 -13.98 36.35
CA SER A 11 -0.06 -13.21 36.34
C SER A 11 0.79 -13.60 35.12
N PHE A 12 1.27 -12.62 34.37
CA PHE A 12 2.21 -12.81 33.26
C PHE A 12 3.58 -12.20 33.56
N THR A 13 4.62 -12.73 32.94
CA THR A 13 5.97 -12.14 32.96
C THR A 13 6.11 -11.06 31.90
N LEU A 14 7.07 -10.15 32.09
CA LEU A 14 7.44 -9.17 31.07
C LEU A 14 7.86 -9.86 29.76
N GLU A 15 8.56 -11.00 29.85
CA GLU A 15 8.94 -11.77 28.67
C GLU A 15 7.72 -12.28 27.91
N GLN A 16 6.68 -12.78 28.60
CA GLN A 16 5.45 -13.23 27.95
C GLN A 16 4.75 -12.10 27.20
N VAL A 17 4.79 -10.87 27.72
CA VAL A 17 4.22 -9.69 27.04
C VAL A 17 5.05 -9.29 25.83
N LEU A 18 6.37 -9.21 25.99
CA LEU A 18 7.28 -8.73 24.94
C LEU A 18 7.53 -9.75 23.82
N SER A 19 7.23 -11.03 24.06
CA SER A 19 7.51 -12.13 23.13
C SER A 19 6.25 -12.80 22.57
N ALA A 20 5.07 -12.22 22.82
CA ALA A 20 3.82 -12.69 22.27
C ALA A 20 3.89 -12.75 20.74
N PRO A 21 3.58 -13.90 20.11
CA PRO A 21 3.67 -14.03 18.66
C PRO A 21 2.50 -13.30 17.99
N PHE A 22 2.75 -12.68 16.83
CA PHE A 22 1.72 -12.00 16.07
C PHE A 22 1.94 -12.07 14.55
N PRO A 23 0.86 -12.24 13.77
CA PRO A 23 0.91 -12.11 12.32
C PRO A 23 0.81 -10.63 11.89
N TYR A 24 1.37 -10.29 10.74
CA TYR A 24 1.16 -9.01 10.09
C TYR A 24 1.43 -9.11 8.57
N GLY A 25 1.03 -8.08 7.81
CA GLY A 25 1.33 -8.01 6.37
C GLY A 25 0.63 -9.08 5.51
N LEU A 26 -0.62 -9.40 5.83
CA LEU A 26 -1.44 -10.35 5.06
C LEU A 26 -1.63 -9.86 3.62
N THR A 27 -1.44 -10.75 2.65
CA THR A 27 -1.63 -10.49 1.22
C THR A 27 -2.17 -11.73 0.51
N GLY A 28 -2.74 -11.55 -0.69
CA GLY A 28 -3.31 -12.62 -1.50
C GLY A 28 -2.78 -12.62 -2.94
N ALA A 29 -2.74 -13.77 -3.58
CA ALA A 29 -2.47 -13.89 -5.00
C ALA A 29 -3.71 -13.49 -5.82
N SER A 30 -3.51 -12.79 -6.94
CA SER A 30 -4.62 -12.25 -7.74
C SER A 30 -5.31 -13.28 -8.65
N HIS A 31 -4.63 -14.39 -8.99
CA HIS A 31 -5.16 -15.46 -9.86
C HIS A 31 -5.05 -16.85 -9.24
N ALA A 32 -4.80 -16.93 -7.93
CA ALA A 32 -4.73 -18.20 -7.20
C ALA A 32 -5.32 -18.04 -5.79
N PRO A 33 -6.02 -19.05 -5.26
CA PRO A 33 -6.57 -19.02 -3.91
C PRO A 33 -5.48 -19.27 -2.86
N ARG A 34 -4.57 -18.31 -2.71
CA ARG A 34 -3.42 -18.37 -1.80
C ARG A 34 -3.21 -17.03 -1.12
N VAL A 35 -2.91 -17.10 0.17
CA VAL A 35 -2.52 -15.96 1.00
C VAL A 35 -1.12 -16.15 1.56
N ALA A 36 -0.46 -15.03 1.87
CA ALA A 36 0.83 -14.99 2.55
C ALA A 36 0.80 -13.93 3.65
N TRP A 37 1.55 -14.12 4.74
CA TRP A 37 1.71 -13.14 5.81
C TRP A 37 3.09 -13.32 6.46
N VAL A 38 3.51 -12.33 7.24
CA VAL A 38 4.65 -12.48 8.15
C VAL A 38 4.14 -12.93 9.51
N PHE A 39 4.84 -13.87 10.14
CA PHE A 39 4.62 -14.23 11.53
C PHE A 39 5.88 -13.90 12.31
N ASP A 40 5.74 -13.05 13.32
CA ASP A 40 6.78 -12.77 14.31
C ASP A 40 6.58 -13.69 15.50
N ASN A 41 7.60 -14.47 15.85
CA ASN A 41 7.63 -15.26 17.07
C ASN A 41 8.94 -14.98 17.80
N LYS A 42 8.87 -14.19 18.88
CA LYS A 42 10.05 -13.79 19.68
C LYS A 42 11.14 -13.10 18.84
N GLY A 43 10.76 -12.30 17.85
CA GLY A 43 11.68 -11.62 16.93
C GLY A 43 12.07 -12.44 15.69
N GLU A 44 11.80 -13.75 15.68
CA GLU A 44 11.98 -14.59 14.47
C GLU A 44 10.85 -14.30 13.48
N ARG A 45 11.13 -13.42 12.53
CA ARG A 45 10.16 -13.00 11.50
C ARG A 45 10.30 -13.88 10.27
N ASN A 46 9.23 -14.57 9.92
CA ASN A 46 9.21 -15.45 8.75
C ASN A 46 7.91 -15.34 7.97
N ILE A 47 8.01 -15.60 6.67
CA ILE A 47 6.85 -15.61 5.79
C ILE A 47 6.17 -16.96 5.87
N TRP A 48 4.85 -16.93 6.01
CA TRP A 48 3.96 -18.07 5.97
C TRP A 48 2.99 -17.92 4.81
N VAL A 49 2.47 -19.04 4.34
CA VAL A 49 1.43 -19.10 3.32
C VAL A 49 0.37 -20.12 3.67
N ALA A 50 -0.82 -19.93 3.12
CA ALA A 50 -1.91 -20.88 3.16
C ALA A 50 -2.68 -20.81 1.83
N GLY A 51 -3.25 -21.92 1.38
CA GLY A 51 -4.05 -21.92 0.16
C GLY A 51 -5.12 -23.01 0.14
N SER A 52 -6.04 -22.86 -0.81
CA SER A 52 -7.17 -23.78 -1.02
C SER A 52 -6.73 -25.24 -1.20
N PRO A 53 -7.56 -26.22 -0.77
CA PRO A 53 -8.88 -26.01 -0.14
C PRO A 53 -8.82 -25.72 1.35
N ASP A 54 -7.82 -26.24 2.06
CA ASP A 54 -7.86 -26.33 3.52
C ASP A 54 -7.18 -25.15 4.23
N PHE A 55 -6.46 -24.30 3.49
CA PHE A 55 -5.72 -23.15 4.03
C PHE A 55 -4.81 -23.48 5.22
N VAL A 56 -4.23 -24.68 5.21
CA VAL A 56 -3.26 -25.11 6.23
C VAL A 56 -2.00 -24.23 6.14
N PRO A 57 -1.63 -23.51 7.22
CA PRO A 57 -0.44 -22.67 7.23
C PRO A 57 0.86 -23.45 7.04
N ARG A 58 1.75 -22.89 6.23
CA ARG A 58 3.09 -23.42 5.97
C ARG A 58 4.12 -22.29 5.96
N GLN A 59 5.20 -22.48 6.69
CA GLN A 59 6.34 -21.58 6.68
C GLN A 59 7.11 -21.67 5.35
N VAL A 60 7.51 -20.53 4.78
CA VAL A 60 8.26 -20.41 3.51
C VAL A 60 9.72 -20.01 3.75
N THR A 61 9.96 -19.04 4.63
CA THR A 61 11.32 -18.62 4.99
C THR A 61 11.69 -19.14 6.37
N HIS A 62 12.98 -19.32 6.65
CA HIS A 62 13.46 -19.89 7.92
C HIS A 62 14.58 -19.05 8.56
N TYR A 63 14.43 -17.73 8.60
CA TYR A 63 15.30 -16.83 9.36
C TYR A 63 15.24 -17.13 10.86
N LYS A 64 16.37 -16.95 11.55
CA LYS A 64 16.56 -17.36 12.96
C LYS A 64 17.04 -16.21 13.83
N GLY A 65 16.61 -16.23 15.09
CA GLY A 65 16.89 -15.20 16.08
C GLY A 65 16.21 -13.85 15.83
N ASP A 66 16.24 -13.00 16.85
CA ASP A 66 15.87 -11.59 16.72
C ASP A 66 17.05 -10.79 16.17
N GLU A 67 17.15 -10.74 14.84
CA GLU A 67 18.24 -10.04 14.15
C GLU A 67 17.92 -8.55 13.92
N GLY A 68 16.77 -8.06 14.39
CA GLY A 68 16.29 -6.69 14.12
C GLY A 68 16.11 -6.38 12.64
N GLN A 69 15.89 -7.40 11.81
CA GLN A 69 15.63 -7.25 10.38
C GLN A 69 14.13 -7.47 10.12
N PRO A 70 13.34 -6.39 10.00
CA PRO A 70 11.92 -6.53 9.70
C PRO A 70 11.72 -7.17 8.32
N ILE A 71 10.59 -7.85 8.14
CA ILE A 71 10.08 -8.23 6.83
C ILE A 71 8.86 -7.37 6.54
N ALA A 72 8.83 -6.72 5.39
CA ALA A 72 7.77 -5.81 4.98
C ALA A 72 7.48 -5.95 3.47
N SER A 73 6.48 -5.24 2.97
CA SER A 73 6.09 -5.25 1.55
C SER A 73 5.89 -6.66 0.96
N VAL A 74 5.29 -7.57 1.74
CA VAL A 74 5.03 -8.94 1.27
C VAL A 74 4.01 -8.91 0.13
N ARG A 75 4.34 -9.57 -0.97
CA ARG A 75 3.51 -9.71 -2.18
C ARG A 75 3.62 -11.13 -2.73
N LEU A 76 2.50 -11.68 -3.20
CA LEU A 76 2.51 -12.91 -3.99
C LEU A 76 2.56 -12.59 -5.49
N THR A 77 3.22 -13.45 -6.26
CA THR A 77 3.01 -13.46 -7.71
C THR A 77 1.54 -13.72 -8.03
N PRO A 78 1.05 -13.28 -9.20
CA PRO A 78 -0.34 -13.50 -9.61
C PRO A 78 -0.79 -14.96 -9.50
N ASP A 79 0.09 -15.92 -9.85
CA ASP A 79 -0.16 -17.36 -9.74
C ASP A 79 0.10 -17.95 -8.33
N GLY A 80 0.52 -17.10 -7.40
CA GLY A 80 0.84 -17.43 -6.01
C GLY A 80 2.07 -18.31 -5.81
N LYS A 81 2.89 -18.58 -6.83
CA LYS A 81 4.03 -19.53 -6.71
C LYS A 81 5.28 -18.95 -6.10
N THR A 82 5.43 -17.63 -6.06
CA THR A 82 6.58 -16.97 -5.47
C THR A 82 6.10 -15.84 -4.57
N VAL A 83 6.73 -15.68 -3.42
CA VAL A 83 6.55 -14.53 -2.55
C VAL A 83 7.72 -13.58 -2.73
N VAL A 84 7.44 -12.29 -2.80
CA VAL A 84 8.40 -11.20 -2.90
C VAL A 84 8.24 -10.32 -1.67
N TYR A 85 9.34 -9.84 -1.10
CA TYR A 85 9.33 -9.10 0.16
C TYR A 85 10.57 -8.23 0.34
N ALA A 86 10.44 -7.18 1.15
CA ALA A 86 11.56 -6.42 1.67
C ALA A 86 12.04 -7.04 2.99
N ARG A 87 13.36 -7.06 3.21
CA ARG A 87 13.98 -7.47 4.47
C ARG A 87 15.03 -6.44 4.90
N GLY A 88 15.06 -6.12 6.19
CA GLY A 88 15.98 -5.15 6.78
C GLY A 88 15.32 -3.77 6.94
N SER A 89 15.94 -2.90 7.75
CA SER A 89 15.43 -1.56 8.00
C SER A 89 15.93 -0.55 6.97
N GLU A 90 15.17 0.52 6.82
CA GLU A 90 15.54 1.77 6.16
C GLU A 90 16.86 2.32 6.70
N VAL A 91 17.47 3.22 5.93
CA VAL A 91 18.69 3.88 6.34
C VAL A 91 18.40 5.15 7.15
N ASN A 92 19.18 5.38 8.20
CA ASN A 92 19.18 6.65 8.90
C ASN A 92 19.87 7.76 8.07
N LYS A 93 19.93 8.99 8.59
CA LYS A 93 20.63 10.13 7.94
C LYS A 93 22.12 9.86 7.63
N GLY A 94 22.74 8.90 8.31
CA GLY A 94 24.11 8.45 8.06
C GLY A 94 24.22 7.33 7.03
N SER A 95 23.13 7.00 6.31
CA SER A 95 23.06 5.93 5.32
C SER A 95 23.34 4.53 5.89
N THR A 96 22.96 4.29 7.14
CA THR A 96 23.13 2.99 7.83
C THR A 96 21.80 2.42 8.29
N SER A 97 21.61 1.11 8.12
CA SER A 97 20.46 0.36 8.66
C SER A 97 20.71 -0.04 10.13
N ALA A 98 19.63 -0.42 10.82
CA ALA A 98 19.67 -0.93 12.18
C ALA A 98 20.61 -2.14 12.28
N ASN A 99 21.43 -2.15 13.34
CA ASN A 99 22.40 -3.21 13.61
C ASN A 99 22.41 -3.55 15.12
N PRO A 100 21.31 -4.08 15.68
CA PRO A 100 21.23 -4.40 17.10
C PRO A 100 22.21 -5.50 17.53
N GLN A 101 22.68 -6.31 16.57
CA GLN A 101 23.66 -7.37 16.81
C GLN A 101 25.11 -6.87 16.84
N GLY A 102 25.37 -5.60 16.52
CA GLY A 102 26.75 -5.06 16.50
C GLY A 102 27.66 -5.68 15.45
N LEU A 103 27.09 -6.12 14.31
CA LEU A 103 27.85 -6.74 13.23
C LEU A 103 28.85 -5.77 12.59
N ILE A 104 30.06 -6.26 12.28
CA ILE A 104 31.07 -5.47 11.54
C ILE A 104 30.56 -5.11 10.14
N LYS A 105 29.88 -6.04 9.49
CA LYS A 105 29.20 -5.80 8.21
C LYS A 105 27.77 -5.37 8.50
N MET A 106 27.48 -4.10 8.25
CA MET A 106 26.16 -3.52 8.49
C MET A 106 25.08 -4.26 7.67
N PRO A 107 23.93 -4.59 8.29
CA PRO A 107 22.75 -5.05 7.57
C PRO A 107 22.33 -4.04 6.50
N LYS A 108 21.57 -4.52 5.52
CA LYS A 108 21.02 -3.70 4.44
C LYS A 108 19.52 -3.96 4.31
N GLN A 109 18.78 -2.94 3.89
CA GLN A 109 17.44 -3.12 3.35
C GLN A 109 17.50 -3.69 1.94
N GLN A 110 16.85 -4.82 1.69
CA GLN A 110 16.97 -5.57 0.44
C GLN A 110 15.64 -6.17 0.00
N ALA A 111 15.45 -6.27 -1.32
CA ALA A 111 14.34 -6.97 -1.94
C ALA A 111 14.72 -8.44 -2.18
N TRP A 112 13.83 -9.35 -1.81
CA TRP A 112 14.01 -10.79 -1.89
C TRP A 112 12.81 -11.47 -2.56
N ALA A 113 13.05 -12.65 -3.13
CA ALA A 113 12.01 -13.58 -3.54
C ALA A 113 12.24 -14.96 -2.93
N ALA A 114 11.17 -15.69 -2.64
CA ALA A 114 11.23 -17.09 -2.23
C ALA A 114 10.13 -17.89 -2.93
N ASP A 115 10.48 -19.07 -3.42
CA ASP A 115 9.48 -19.95 -4.01
C ASP A 115 8.62 -20.56 -2.92
N VAL A 116 7.32 -20.49 -3.16
CA VAL A 116 6.32 -20.95 -2.20
C VAL A 116 6.47 -22.45 -1.94
N ASN A 117 6.94 -23.26 -2.89
CA ASN A 117 7.10 -24.70 -2.65
C ASN A 117 8.48 -25.09 -2.05
N GLY A 118 9.24 -24.11 -1.57
CA GLY A 118 10.55 -24.31 -0.96
C GLY A 118 11.71 -23.92 -1.86
N GLY A 119 12.92 -23.98 -1.30
CA GLY A 119 14.14 -23.43 -1.88
C GLY A 119 14.66 -22.24 -1.08
N GLU A 120 15.94 -21.92 -1.28
CA GLU A 120 16.55 -20.77 -0.61
C GLU A 120 16.00 -19.44 -1.16
N PRO A 121 15.70 -18.46 -0.29
CA PRO A 121 15.40 -17.11 -0.74
C PRO A 121 16.53 -16.53 -1.58
N ARG A 122 16.16 -15.83 -2.64
CA ARG A 122 17.07 -15.21 -3.60
C ARG A 122 16.99 -13.68 -3.50
N LEU A 123 18.17 -13.07 -3.47
CA LEU A 123 18.33 -11.62 -3.45
C LEU A 123 18.01 -11.03 -4.82
N LEU A 124 17.17 -10.00 -4.85
CA LEU A 124 16.83 -9.26 -6.08
C LEU A 124 17.62 -7.95 -6.19
N GLY A 125 17.83 -7.26 -5.07
CA GLY A 125 18.61 -6.02 -5.04
C GLY A 125 18.56 -5.29 -3.70
N ASP A 126 19.41 -4.28 -3.57
CA ASP A 126 19.37 -3.35 -2.43
C ASP A 126 18.22 -2.34 -2.62
N ILE A 127 17.51 -2.01 -1.54
CA ILE A 127 16.45 -0.98 -1.52
C ILE A 127 17.07 0.33 -1.02
N GLY A 128 17.49 0.36 0.24
CA GLY A 128 18.24 1.44 0.85
C GLY A 128 17.54 2.81 0.78
N CYS A 129 16.23 2.84 1.06
CA CYS A 129 15.49 4.10 1.17
C CYS A 129 15.58 4.66 2.61
N ASP A 130 15.36 5.98 2.74
CA ASP A 130 15.71 6.78 3.92
C ASP A 130 14.50 7.32 4.70
N LYS A 131 13.31 6.78 4.43
CA LYS A 131 12.05 7.16 5.08
C LYS A 131 11.36 5.91 5.58
N GLU A 132 10.82 5.95 6.78
CA GLU A 132 10.01 4.85 7.32
C GLU A 132 8.92 4.39 6.34
N ALA A 133 8.74 3.07 6.23
CA ALA A 133 7.78 2.40 5.37
C ALA A 133 7.90 2.76 3.87
N CYS A 134 9.11 3.07 3.41
CA CYS A 134 9.40 3.39 2.02
C CYS A 134 9.38 2.17 1.09
N GLU A 135 9.41 0.97 1.64
CA GLU A 135 9.43 -0.29 0.92
C GLU A 135 8.07 -0.60 0.27
N ASP A 136 7.96 -0.27 -1.02
CA ASP A 136 6.76 -0.53 -1.81
C ASP A 136 7.08 -1.41 -3.03
N LEU A 137 7.26 -2.72 -2.78
CA LEU A 137 7.52 -3.71 -3.80
C LEU A 137 6.22 -4.05 -4.53
N GLN A 138 6.30 -4.09 -5.86
CA GLN A 138 5.14 -4.28 -6.73
C GLN A 138 5.47 -5.30 -7.83
N VAL A 139 4.78 -6.43 -7.78
CA VAL A 139 4.93 -7.52 -8.75
C VAL A 139 4.21 -7.15 -10.04
N SER A 140 4.85 -7.38 -11.19
CA SER A 140 4.26 -7.15 -12.50
C SER A 140 3.03 -8.03 -12.74
N PRO A 141 2.06 -7.61 -13.58
CA PRO A 141 0.85 -8.38 -13.85
C PRO A 141 1.11 -9.79 -14.41
N ASP A 142 2.23 -9.99 -15.09
CA ASP A 142 2.66 -11.29 -15.62
C ASP A 142 3.48 -12.13 -14.61
N GLY A 143 3.76 -11.59 -13.42
CA GLY A 143 4.48 -12.26 -12.34
C GLY A 143 5.97 -12.42 -12.55
N LYS A 144 6.57 -11.76 -13.55
CA LYS A 144 7.99 -11.97 -13.90
C LYS A 144 8.95 -10.96 -13.30
N ASN A 145 8.49 -9.76 -13.00
CA ASN A 145 9.32 -8.67 -12.51
C ASN A 145 8.74 -8.10 -11.21
N VAL A 146 9.61 -7.49 -10.43
CA VAL A 146 9.21 -6.63 -9.31
C VAL A 146 9.85 -5.27 -9.49
N VAL A 147 9.07 -4.20 -9.26
CA VAL A 147 9.54 -2.83 -9.17
C VAL A 147 9.46 -2.35 -7.71
N TRP A 148 10.39 -1.49 -7.29
CA TRP A 148 10.36 -0.85 -5.98
C TRP A 148 11.03 0.53 -6.03
N PRO A 149 10.69 1.44 -5.12
CA PRO A 149 11.47 2.65 -4.90
C PRO A 149 12.73 2.35 -4.09
N GLY A 150 13.86 2.91 -4.48
CA GLY A 150 15.14 2.72 -3.80
C GLY A 150 16.15 3.76 -4.24
N LYS A 151 16.95 4.28 -3.30
CA LYS A 151 17.98 5.30 -3.60
C LYS A 151 17.42 6.48 -4.43
N LYS A 152 16.21 6.95 -4.10
CA LYS A 152 15.47 8.05 -4.75
C LYS A 152 14.91 7.78 -6.15
N HIS A 153 15.12 6.60 -6.71
CA HIS A 153 14.63 6.22 -8.04
C HIS A 153 13.83 4.93 -8.00
N LEU A 154 13.18 4.59 -9.11
CA LEU A 154 12.59 3.25 -9.28
C LEU A 154 13.63 2.24 -9.76
N TRP A 155 13.58 1.05 -9.18
CA TRP A 155 14.41 -0.11 -9.53
C TRP A 155 13.52 -1.27 -9.92
N ILE A 156 13.98 -2.09 -10.86
CA ILE A 156 13.29 -3.31 -11.30
C ILE A 156 14.25 -4.49 -11.33
N ALA A 157 13.76 -5.69 -11.02
CA ALA A 157 14.48 -6.93 -11.22
C ALA A 157 13.56 -8.07 -11.65
N PRO A 158 14.06 -9.05 -12.42
CA PRO A 158 13.37 -10.32 -12.59
C PRO A 158 13.24 -11.07 -11.28
N ILE A 159 12.04 -11.61 -11.01
CA ILE A 159 11.72 -12.35 -9.78
C ILE A 159 12.51 -13.67 -9.67
N ASP A 160 13.02 -14.19 -10.78
CA ASP A 160 13.87 -15.39 -10.79
C ASP A 160 15.30 -15.13 -10.27
N GLY A 161 15.67 -13.87 -10.02
CA GLY A 161 16.98 -13.49 -9.48
C GLY A 161 18.15 -13.69 -10.43
N LYS A 162 17.92 -14.05 -11.71
CA LYS A 162 19.01 -14.33 -12.67
C LYS A 162 19.69 -13.09 -13.21
N LYS A 163 19.02 -11.94 -13.15
CA LYS A 163 19.61 -10.64 -13.50
C LYS A 163 19.60 -9.72 -12.29
N LYS A 164 20.62 -8.87 -12.22
CA LYS A 164 20.72 -7.82 -11.20
C LYS A 164 19.61 -6.79 -11.41
N ALA A 165 19.22 -6.14 -10.32
CA ALA A 165 18.35 -4.98 -10.38
C ALA A 165 18.93 -3.88 -11.29
N GLU A 166 18.07 -3.28 -12.09
CA GLU A 166 18.38 -2.11 -12.92
C GLU A 166 17.59 -0.90 -12.43
N GLN A 167 18.21 0.28 -12.51
CA GLN A 167 17.52 1.54 -12.29
C GLN A 167 16.65 1.84 -13.52
N LEU A 168 15.38 2.14 -13.30
CA LEU A 168 14.40 2.33 -14.38
C LEU A 168 14.40 3.75 -14.96
N GLU A 169 14.70 4.74 -14.12
CA GLU A 169 14.62 6.15 -14.47
C GLU A 169 15.61 7.00 -13.66
N GLU A 170 15.95 8.17 -14.18
CA GLU A 170 16.73 9.21 -13.50
C GLU A 170 16.02 10.56 -13.68
N SER A 171 14.89 10.71 -12.99
CA SER A 171 14.19 11.98 -12.87
C SER A 171 14.70 12.78 -11.67
N LEU A 172 14.46 14.08 -11.67
CA LEU A 172 14.74 14.91 -10.50
C LEU A 172 13.99 14.39 -9.28
N GLY A 173 14.34 14.85 -8.08
CA GLY A 173 13.63 14.51 -6.83
C GLY A 173 13.64 13.02 -6.48
N GLU A 174 12.53 12.54 -5.90
CA GLU A 174 12.40 11.18 -5.38
C GLU A 174 11.19 10.46 -5.99
N SER A 175 11.41 9.31 -6.58
CA SER A 175 10.35 8.46 -7.14
C SER A 175 9.89 7.42 -6.13
N ASP A 176 8.58 7.37 -5.85
CA ASP A 176 7.97 6.42 -4.93
C ASP A 176 6.55 6.01 -5.35
N THR A 177 5.93 5.10 -4.60
CA THR A 177 4.58 4.55 -4.87
C THR A 177 4.36 4.01 -6.29
N PRO A 178 5.25 3.13 -6.81
CA PRO A 178 5.10 2.60 -8.17
C PRO A 178 3.83 1.75 -8.29
N ARG A 179 3.17 1.77 -9.45
CA ARG A 179 1.97 0.97 -9.75
C ARG A 179 1.99 0.54 -11.21
N TRP A 180 1.96 -0.77 -11.45
CA TRP A 180 1.88 -1.33 -12.79
C TRP A 180 0.54 -1.05 -13.44
N SER A 181 0.55 -0.71 -14.73
CA SER A 181 -0.67 -0.80 -15.55
C SER A 181 -1.14 -2.26 -15.63
N PRO A 182 -2.46 -2.52 -15.71
CA PRO A 182 -2.98 -3.89 -15.87
C PRO A 182 -2.38 -4.67 -17.06
N ASP A 183 -2.03 -3.98 -18.15
CA ASP A 183 -1.38 -4.57 -19.32
C ASP A 183 0.15 -4.76 -19.18
N GLY A 184 0.73 -4.30 -18.07
CA GLY A 184 2.15 -4.45 -17.74
C GLY A 184 3.12 -3.61 -18.57
N LYS A 185 2.64 -2.68 -19.40
CA LYS A 185 3.50 -1.86 -20.28
C LYS A 185 3.98 -0.57 -19.64
N TRP A 186 3.31 -0.12 -18.58
CA TRP A 186 3.53 1.17 -17.95
C TRP A 186 3.67 1.04 -16.44
N ILE A 187 4.36 2.00 -15.84
CA ILE A 187 4.44 2.16 -14.38
C ILE A 187 4.07 3.60 -14.05
N ALA A 188 2.97 3.79 -13.32
CA ALA A 188 2.64 5.06 -12.70
C ALA A 188 3.42 5.19 -11.38
N PHE A 189 3.87 6.38 -11.04
CA PHE A 189 4.59 6.64 -9.79
C PHE A 189 4.45 8.09 -9.36
N ARG A 190 4.68 8.35 -8.07
CA ARG A 190 4.80 9.71 -7.56
C ARG A 190 6.25 10.17 -7.67
N SER A 191 6.41 11.35 -8.23
CA SER A 191 7.66 12.07 -8.40
C SER A 191 7.69 13.23 -7.41
N ASN A 192 8.21 12.97 -6.21
CA ASN A 192 8.24 13.89 -5.08
C ASN A 192 9.34 14.96 -5.24
N ARG A 193 8.99 16.22 -5.03
CA ARG A 193 9.89 17.40 -5.09
C ARG A 193 9.98 18.12 -3.76
N LYS A 194 9.54 17.48 -2.67
CA LYS A 194 9.41 17.98 -1.30
C LYS A 194 8.19 18.88 -1.11
N ASP A 195 8.20 20.08 -1.67
CA ASP A 195 7.11 21.06 -1.53
C ASP A 195 5.91 20.77 -2.44
N HIS A 196 6.16 20.15 -3.58
CA HIS A 196 5.16 19.66 -4.53
C HIS A 196 5.49 18.23 -4.97
N SER A 197 4.56 17.60 -5.70
CA SER A 197 4.78 16.28 -6.29
C SER A 197 3.91 16.08 -7.52
N PHE A 198 4.43 15.30 -8.47
CA PHE A 198 3.70 14.93 -9.68
C PHE A 198 3.35 13.45 -9.64
N VAL A 199 2.24 13.07 -10.25
CA VAL A 199 2.06 11.70 -10.75
C VAL A 199 2.61 11.64 -12.17
N ALA A 200 3.45 10.65 -12.43
CA ALA A 200 4.07 10.41 -13.72
C ALA A 200 3.86 8.95 -14.16
N VAL A 201 3.92 8.72 -15.46
CA VAL A 201 3.82 7.40 -16.08
C VAL A 201 5.08 7.13 -16.90
N LEU A 202 5.77 6.03 -16.61
CA LEU A 202 6.90 5.51 -17.37
C LEU A 202 6.43 4.43 -18.33
N GLU A 203 6.67 4.61 -19.63
CA GLU A 203 6.52 3.56 -20.64
C GLU A 203 7.77 2.68 -20.69
N LEU A 204 7.65 1.39 -20.41
CA LEU A 204 8.83 0.52 -20.24
C LEU A 204 9.60 0.27 -21.54
N ALA A 205 8.89 0.21 -22.68
CA ALA A 205 9.49 -0.07 -23.97
C ALA A 205 10.36 1.08 -24.48
N THR A 206 9.92 2.33 -24.27
CA THR A 206 10.59 3.54 -24.77
C THR A 206 11.40 4.26 -23.69
N LYS A 207 11.20 3.89 -22.42
CA LYS A 207 11.71 4.58 -21.23
C LYS A 207 11.28 6.06 -21.16
N LYS A 208 10.17 6.39 -21.80
CA LYS A 208 9.60 7.75 -21.81
C LYS A 208 8.75 7.99 -20.56
N ILE A 209 8.94 9.14 -19.95
CA ILE A 209 8.12 9.63 -18.83
C ILE A 209 7.11 10.66 -19.33
N THR A 210 5.85 10.51 -18.91
CA THR A 210 4.76 11.47 -19.12
C THR A 210 4.22 11.92 -17.77
N TYR A 211 4.22 13.23 -17.50
CA TYR A 211 3.64 13.78 -16.27
C TYR A 211 2.14 14.02 -16.46
N LEU A 212 1.33 13.61 -15.48
CA LEU A 212 -0.13 13.67 -15.56
C LEU A 212 -0.64 14.99 -15.00
N ALA A 213 -1.22 15.83 -15.86
CA ALA A 213 -1.77 17.14 -15.52
C ALA A 213 -0.91 17.95 -14.53
N PRO A 214 0.39 18.17 -14.81
CA PRO A 214 1.35 18.68 -13.82
C PRO A 214 1.00 20.09 -13.34
N THR A 215 1.15 20.33 -12.03
CA THR A 215 0.93 21.63 -11.38
C THR A 215 1.90 21.81 -10.21
N THR A 216 1.85 22.95 -9.52
CA THR A 216 2.62 23.19 -8.27
C THR A 216 1.98 22.54 -7.03
N ASN A 217 0.98 21.68 -7.22
CA ASN A 217 0.30 20.95 -6.15
C ASN A 217 1.05 19.66 -5.79
N ARG A 218 0.52 18.93 -4.81
CA ARG A 218 1.00 17.62 -4.38
C ARG A 218 0.08 16.53 -4.88
N ASP A 219 0.55 15.79 -5.88
CA ASP A 219 -0.12 14.61 -6.40
C ASP A 219 0.41 13.35 -5.71
N ALA A 220 -0.48 12.39 -5.42
CA ALA A 220 -0.15 11.14 -4.76
C ALA A 220 -1.11 10.00 -5.10
N ASP A 221 -0.67 8.78 -4.78
CA ASP A 221 -1.45 7.54 -4.83
C ASP A 221 -2.12 7.27 -6.20
N PRO A 222 -1.32 7.04 -7.27
CA PRO A 222 -1.87 6.76 -8.58
C PRO A 222 -2.56 5.39 -8.62
N VAL A 223 -3.75 5.31 -9.23
CA VAL A 223 -4.44 4.04 -9.50
C VAL A 223 -4.89 3.93 -10.95
N TRP A 224 -4.63 2.77 -11.56
CA TRP A 224 -4.90 2.54 -12.97
C TRP A 224 -6.35 2.15 -13.24
N SER A 225 -6.90 2.66 -14.34
CA SER A 225 -8.10 2.10 -14.93
C SER A 225 -7.85 0.65 -15.38
N PRO A 226 -8.87 -0.23 -15.34
CA PRO A 226 -8.72 -1.63 -15.76
C PRO A 226 -8.23 -1.82 -17.20
N ASP A 227 -8.51 -0.85 -18.07
CA ASP A 227 -8.12 -0.86 -19.48
C ASP A 227 -6.72 -0.25 -19.75
N SER A 228 -5.99 0.14 -18.69
CA SER A 228 -4.64 0.72 -18.76
C SER A 228 -4.55 2.07 -19.49
N LYS A 229 -5.67 2.78 -19.71
CA LYS A 229 -5.66 4.07 -20.43
C LYS A 229 -5.63 5.28 -19.53
N GLN A 230 -6.13 5.15 -18.31
CA GLN A 230 -6.29 6.28 -17.40
C GLN A 230 -5.67 5.98 -16.04
N VAL A 231 -5.26 7.04 -15.36
CA VAL A 231 -4.78 6.99 -13.98
C VAL A 231 -5.58 8.00 -13.18
N ALA A 232 -6.20 7.54 -12.10
CA ALA A 232 -6.77 8.41 -11.08
C ALA A 232 -5.75 8.65 -9.97
N PHE A 233 -5.79 9.81 -9.32
CA PHE A 233 -4.86 10.17 -8.24
C PHE A 233 -5.45 11.25 -7.33
N ILE A 234 -4.89 11.37 -6.13
CA ILE A 234 -5.22 12.41 -5.16
C ILE A 234 -4.34 13.63 -5.42
N ARG A 235 -4.93 14.82 -5.37
CA ARG A 235 -4.24 16.11 -5.44
C ARG A 235 -4.56 16.96 -4.22
N GLN A 236 -3.52 17.50 -3.58
CA GLN A 236 -3.62 18.48 -2.49
C GLN A 236 -2.86 19.76 -2.86
N PRO A 237 -3.18 20.92 -2.29
CA PRO A 237 -2.35 22.11 -2.44
C PRO A 237 -0.87 21.84 -2.09
N GLY A 238 0.04 22.58 -2.76
CA GLY A 238 1.46 22.61 -2.43
C GLY A 238 1.72 22.96 -0.96
N VAL A 239 2.87 22.53 -0.41
CA VAL A 239 3.24 22.89 0.97
C VAL A 239 3.57 24.38 1.06
N GLU A 240 2.86 25.10 1.91
CA GLU A 240 3.26 26.44 2.33
C GLU A 240 4.24 26.33 3.51
N PHE A 241 5.51 26.64 3.25
CA PHE A 241 6.53 26.66 4.30
C PHE A 241 6.22 27.74 5.34
N LYS A 242 6.44 27.42 6.63
CA LYS A 242 6.28 28.33 7.80
C LYS A 242 4.84 28.63 8.23
N ARG A 243 3.86 27.76 7.91
CA ARG A 243 2.56 27.84 8.60
C ARG A 243 2.72 27.61 10.11
N PRO A 244 2.07 28.41 10.96
CA PRO A 244 2.07 28.15 12.40
C PRO A 244 1.33 26.84 12.69
N LEU A 245 1.72 26.12 13.75
CA LEU A 245 1.05 24.89 14.18
C LEU A 245 -0.40 25.16 14.65
N ILE A 246 -0.66 26.38 15.12
CA ILE A 246 -1.95 26.81 15.65
C ILE A 246 -2.27 28.21 15.06
N PRO A 247 -3.50 28.46 14.58
CA PRO A 247 -4.61 27.50 14.49
C PRO A 247 -4.36 26.43 13.41
N GLU A 248 -5.09 25.32 13.49
CA GLU A 248 -5.10 24.35 12.40
C GLU A 248 -5.80 24.92 11.17
N PHE A 249 -5.41 24.45 9.98
CA PHE A 249 -5.96 24.89 8.72
C PHE A 249 -6.56 23.70 7.95
N PRO A 250 -7.70 23.89 7.26
CA PRO A 250 -8.28 22.86 6.42
C PRO A 250 -7.29 22.45 5.32
N ARG A 251 -7.34 21.17 4.94
CA ARG A 251 -6.47 20.57 3.92
C ARG A 251 -7.33 20.11 2.74
N PRO A 252 -7.85 21.04 1.92
CA PRO A 252 -8.70 20.68 0.80
C PRO A 252 -7.93 19.79 -0.17
N TRP A 253 -8.66 18.95 -0.90
CA TRP A 253 -8.09 17.95 -1.79
C TRP A 253 -9.06 17.61 -2.92
N ALA A 254 -8.54 16.94 -3.93
CA ALA A 254 -9.30 16.56 -5.11
C ALA A 254 -8.94 15.16 -5.59
N VAL A 255 -9.91 14.49 -6.22
CA VAL A 255 -9.66 13.31 -7.05
C VAL A 255 -9.55 13.77 -8.49
N TRP A 256 -8.44 13.42 -9.13
CA TRP A 256 -8.15 13.72 -10.52
C TRP A 256 -8.09 12.44 -11.34
N ILE A 257 -8.35 12.57 -12.64
CA ILE A 257 -8.15 11.50 -13.62
C ILE A 257 -7.41 12.05 -14.83
N ALA A 258 -6.45 11.29 -15.35
CA ALA A 258 -5.68 11.67 -16.53
C ALA A 258 -5.48 10.51 -17.49
N ASP A 259 -5.40 10.84 -18.78
CA ASP A 259 -5.00 9.93 -19.84
C ASP A 259 -3.50 9.62 -19.71
N ALA A 260 -3.16 8.34 -19.61
CA ALA A 260 -1.81 7.89 -19.29
C ALA A 260 -0.78 8.21 -20.40
N GLN A 261 -1.23 8.32 -21.66
CA GLN A 261 -0.35 8.54 -22.80
C GLN A 261 -0.12 10.02 -23.08
N SER A 262 -1.18 10.82 -23.08
CA SER A 262 -1.11 12.26 -23.39
C SER A 262 -0.83 13.13 -22.17
N GLY A 263 -1.04 12.61 -20.96
CA GLY A 263 -0.92 13.37 -19.70
C GLY A 263 -2.04 14.38 -19.47
N LYS A 264 -3.03 14.47 -20.38
CA LYS A 264 -4.17 15.37 -20.20
C LYS A 264 -5.08 14.83 -19.10
N GLY A 265 -5.41 15.66 -18.13
CA GLY A 265 -6.27 15.29 -17.01
C GLY A 265 -7.29 16.35 -16.66
N ARG A 266 -8.23 15.94 -15.81
CA ARG A 266 -9.31 16.76 -15.29
C ARG A 266 -9.65 16.34 -13.87
N GLU A 267 -10.22 17.27 -13.13
CA GLU A 267 -10.77 17.01 -11.81
C GLU A 267 -12.09 16.22 -11.92
N LEU A 268 -12.29 15.28 -10.99
CA LEU A 268 -13.54 14.53 -10.82
C LEU A 268 -14.29 14.97 -9.57
N PHE A 269 -13.57 15.24 -8.49
CA PHE A 269 -14.12 15.64 -7.21
C PHE A 269 -13.19 16.64 -6.54
N HIS A 270 -13.77 17.58 -5.81
CA HIS A 270 -13.09 18.55 -4.95
C HIS A 270 -13.78 18.55 -3.58
N SER A 271 -13.01 18.49 -2.50
CA SER A 271 -13.54 18.59 -1.14
C SER A 271 -14.00 20.02 -0.83
N GLY A 272 -14.77 20.23 0.23
CA GLY A 272 -15.00 21.59 0.71
C GLY A 272 -13.76 22.21 1.39
N ASN A 273 -13.96 23.37 2.00
CA ASN A 273 -12.93 24.12 2.72
C ASN A 273 -13.14 24.12 4.25
N ALA A 274 -14.07 23.30 4.75
CA ALA A 274 -14.25 23.12 6.18
C ALA A 274 -13.17 22.19 6.75
N MET A 275 -13.05 22.10 8.08
CA MET A 275 -12.00 21.28 8.69
C MET A 275 -12.27 19.79 8.44
N GLU A 276 -13.53 19.39 8.54
CA GLU A 276 -14.10 18.08 8.25
C GLU A 276 -13.97 17.65 6.77
N ASP A 277 -13.77 18.60 5.85
CA ASP A 277 -13.53 18.31 4.43
C ASP A 277 -12.06 17.98 4.12
N SER A 278 -11.18 18.09 5.12
CA SER A 278 -9.75 17.82 4.94
C SER A 278 -9.52 16.38 4.47
N LEU A 279 -8.42 16.16 3.74
CA LEU A 279 -8.05 14.81 3.28
C LEU A 279 -8.02 13.82 4.48
N PRO A 280 -8.89 12.78 4.48
CA PRO A 280 -8.93 11.79 5.55
C PRO A 280 -7.61 11.05 5.73
N LEU A 281 -7.34 10.58 6.94
CA LEU A 281 -6.15 9.79 7.24
C LEU A 281 -6.06 8.52 6.36
N PHE A 282 -7.20 7.89 6.10
CA PHE A 282 -7.31 6.63 5.35
C PHE A 282 -7.53 6.81 3.83
N ALA A 283 -7.49 8.05 3.32
CA ALA A 283 -7.81 8.35 1.92
C ALA A 283 -6.93 7.57 0.93
N PHE A 284 -5.63 7.45 1.20
CA PHE A 284 -4.65 6.77 0.32
C PHE A 284 -4.77 5.23 0.31
N GLN A 285 -5.55 4.62 1.21
CA GLN A 285 -5.83 3.18 1.16
C GLN A 285 -7.14 2.89 0.40
N SER A 286 -8.05 3.87 0.39
CA SER A 286 -9.38 3.75 -0.18
C SER A 286 -9.49 4.04 -1.67
N LEU A 287 -8.53 4.78 -2.26
CA LEU A 287 -8.60 5.15 -3.67
C LEU A 287 -8.43 3.91 -4.56
N GLN A 288 -9.47 3.54 -5.30
CA GLN A 288 -9.47 2.31 -6.11
C GLN A 288 -10.27 2.49 -7.39
N PHE A 289 -9.78 1.96 -8.51
CA PHE A 289 -10.50 1.94 -9.80
C PHE A 289 -11.18 0.57 -10.01
N THR A 290 -12.48 0.59 -10.26
CA THR A 290 -13.32 -0.61 -10.38
C THR A 290 -13.52 -1.05 -11.82
N ASN A 291 -13.89 -2.32 -12.01
CA ASN A 291 -14.35 -2.87 -13.30
C ASN A 291 -15.77 -2.40 -13.67
N ALA A 292 -16.38 -1.53 -12.85
CA ALA A 292 -17.68 -0.89 -13.11
C ALA A 292 -17.52 0.52 -13.72
N GLY A 293 -16.31 0.95 -14.07
CA GLY A 293 -16.07 2.30 -14.58
C GLY A 293 -16.14 3.38 -13.50
N ARG A 294 -15.92 3.01 -12.23
CA ARG A 294 -16.07 3.87 -11.07
C ARG A 294 -14.78 3.96 -10.28
N ILE A 295 -14.54 5.11 -9.66
CA ILE A 295 -13.46 5.36 -8.71
C ILE A 295 -14.06 5.44 -7.32
N ILE A 296 -13.53 4.64 -6.40
CA ILE A 296 -13.89 4.62 -4.98
C ILE A 296 -12.88 5.46 -4.21
N PHE A 297 -13.33 6.21 -3.22
CA PHE A 297 -12.49 7.00 -2.32
C PHE A 297 -13.21 7.25 -0.99
N ALA A 298 -12.45 7.45 0.08
CA ALA A 298 -12.97 7.84 1.38
C ALA A 298 -13.05 9.37 1.52
N SER A 299 -14.06 9.87 2.22
CA SER A 299 -14.22 11.28 2.56
C SER A 299 -14.96 11.41 3.89
N GLU A 300 -14.56 12.41 4.69
CA GLU A 300 -15.19 12.75 5.98
C GLU A 300 -16.22 13.89 5.87
N LYS A 301 -16.61 14.27 4.64
CA LYS A 301 -17.47 15.44 4.39
C LYS A 301 -18.87 15.37 5.01
N ASP A 302 -19.32 14.18 5.41
CA ASP A 302 -20.59 13.96 6.11
C ASP A 302 -20.40 13.68 7.62
N GLY A 303 -19.21 13.95 8.15
CA GLY A 303 -18.87 13.84 9.57
C GLY A 303 -18.32 12.47 10.00
N HIS A 304 -18.23 11.52 9.07
CA HIS A 304 -17.73 10.16 9.29
C HIS A 304 -16.83 9.73 8.13
N ASN A 305 -15.84 8.87 8.39
CA ASN A 305 -15.00 8.35 7.33
C ASN A 305 -15.78 7.33 6.49
N HIS A 306 -16.42 7.80 5.43
CA HIS A 306 -17.29 6.98 4.57
C HIS A 306 -16.74 6.82 3.16
N LEU A 307 -17.20 5.77 2.48
CA LEU A 307 -16.86 5.49 1.10
C LEU A 307 -17.81 6.20 0.13
N TYR A 308 -17.20 6.82 -0.87
CA TYR A 308 -17.88 7.45 -1.99
C TYR A 308 -17.43 6.80 -3.29
N SER A 309 -18.32 6.87 -4.28
CA SER A 309 -18.07 6.39 -5.64
C SER A 309 -18.40 7.46 -6.66
N ILE A 310 -17.49 7.70 -7.59
CA ILE A 310 -17.71 8.61 -8.72
C ILE A 310 -17.46 7.88 -10.04
N ALA A 311 -18.24 8.19 -11.07
CA ALA A 311 -18.01 7.63 -12.39
C ALA A 311 -16.74 8.22 -13.02
N ALA A 312 -15.99 7.40 -13.76
CA ALA A 312 -14.73 7.83 -14.38
C ALA A 312 -14.95 8.93 -15.43
N GLU A 313 -16.15 9.01 -16.02
CA GLU A 313 -16.63 10.08 -16.90
C GLU A 313 -17.01 11.37 -16.15
N GLY A 314 -17.15 11.33 -14.82
CA GLY A 314 -17.53 12.45 -13.97
C GLY A 314 -18.99 12.39 -13.50
N GLY A 315 -19.50 13.50 -12.98
CA GLY A 315 -20.82 13.58 -12.35
C GLY A 315 -20.73 13.66 -10.83
N ALA A 316 -21.88 13.54 -10.15
CA ALA A 316 -21.95 13.65 -8.70
C ALA A 316 -21.41 12.37 -8.01
N PRO A 317 -20.57 12.48 -6.97
CA PRO A 317 -20.22 11.35 -6.13
C PRO A 317 -21.45 10.77 -5.42
N GLN A 318 -21.52 9.45 -5.36
CA GLN A 318 -22.52 8.68 -4.62
C GLN A 318 -21.92 8.19 -3.30
N LEU A 319 -22.61 8.44 -2.18
CA LEU A 319 -22.29 7.85 -0.88
C LEU A 319 -22.63 6.35 -0.91
N LEU A 320 -21.67 5.49 -0.56
CA LEU A 320 -21.85 4.03 -0.54
C LEU A 320 -22.15 3.48 0.86
N THR A 321 -21.67 4.14 1.91
CA THR A 321 -21.76 3.65 3.29
C THR A 321 -22.44 4.69 4.19
N PRO A 322 -23.73 4.99 4.00
CA PRO A 322 -24.43 5.95 4.86
C PRO A 322 -24.66 5.39 6.27
N GLY A 323 -24.52 6.24 7.29
CA GLY A 323 -24.80 5.86 8.67
C GLY A 323 -24.06 6.71 9.69
N ASN A 324 -24.03 6.25 10.93
CA ASN A 324 -23.27 6.83 12.03
C ASN A 324 -22.18 5.83 12.46
N PHE A 325 -21.18 5.65 11.59
CA PHE A 325 -20.08 4.70 11.74
C PHE A 325 -18.90 5.13 10.87
N ASP A 326 -17.71 4.59 11.10
CA ASP A 326 -16.52 4.84 10.29
C ASP A 326 -16.11 3.58 9.53
N VAL A 327 -15.65 3.78 8.29
CA VAL A 327 -15.00 2.76 7.46
C VAL A 327 -13.49 2.86 7.65
N GLU A 328 -12.78 1.74 7.63
CA GLU A 328 -11.31 1.73 7.76
C GLU A 328 -10.66 1.02 6.57
N ASP A 329 -10.44 -0.29 6.66
CA ASP A 329 -9.77 -1.06 5.60
C ASP A 329 -10.70 -1.22 4.41
N VAL A 330 -10.14 -1.12 3.20
CA VAL A 330 -10.88 -1.21 1.95
C VAL A 330 -10.16 -2.14 0.98
N ALA A 331 -10.89 -3.06 0.37
CA ALA A 331 -10.41 -3.92 -0.70
C ALA A 331 -11.48 -4.11 -1.78
N LEU A 332 -11.06 -4.31 -3.03
CA LEU A 332 -11.98 -4.70 -4.09
C LEU A 332 -12.27 -6.20 -4.03
N SER A 333 -13.48 -6.60 -4.39
CA SER A 333 -13.78 -8.00 -4.68
C SER A 333 -12.97 -8.50 -5.88
N ALA A 334 -12.87 -9.84 -6.06
CA ALA A 334 -12.07 -10.44 -7.14
C ALA A 334 -12.48 -9.97 -8.54
N ASP A 335 -13.79 -9.76 -8.79
CA ASP A 335 -14.32 -9.22 -10.03
C ASP A 335 -14.16 -7.69 -10.15
N LYS A 336 -13.65 -7.03 -9.10
CA LYS A 336 -13.48 -5.58 -8.93
C LYS A 336 -14.75 -4.77 -9.13
N ARG A 337 -15.92 -5.35 -8.86
CA ARG A 337 -17.23 -4.67 -8.95
C ARG A 337 -17.86 -4.38 -7.59
N GLY A 338 -17.40 -5.04 -6.54
CA GLY A 338 -17.77 -4.75 -5.15
C GLY A 338 -16.58 -4.27 -4.34
N ILE A 339 -16.89 -3.69 -3.19
CA ILE A 339 -15.96 -3.22 -2.18
C ILE A 339 -16.21 -4.03 -0.92
N LEU A 340 -15.15 -4.67 -0.41
CA LEU A 340 -15.07 -5.23 0.93
C LEU A 340 -14.48 -4.17 1.85
N TYR A 341 -15.06 -3.98 3.03
CA TYR A 341 -14.55 -2.99 3.97
C TYR A 341 -14.74 -3.41 5.42
N THR A 342 -13.93 -2.86 6.32
CA THR A 342 -14.14 -2.97 7.76
C THR A 342 -14.83 -1.72 8.30
N SER A 343 -15.74 -1.90 9.26
CA SER A 343 -16.38 -0.77 9.94
C SER A 343 -16.79 -1.11 11.37
N ASN A 344 -17.03 -0.07 12.17
CA ASN A 344 -17.63 -0.13 13.51
C ASN A 344 -19.16 -0.03 13.48
N GLN A 345 -19.77 -0.29 12.32
CA GLN A 345 -21.22 -0.23 12.15
C GLN A 345 -21.92 -1.18 13.12
N ASN A 346 -22.87 -0.64 13.90
CA ASN A 346 -23.62 -1.34 14.96
C ASN A 346 -22.76 -1.86 16.13
N ASP A 347 -21.46 -1.54 16.17
CA ASP A 347 -20.52 -2.06 17.17
C ASP A 347 -19.31 -1.11 17.29
N MET A 348 -19.43 -0.11 18.16
CA MET A 348 -18.42 0.94 18.31
C MET A 348 -17.03 0.39 18.72
N ASP A 349 -17.02 -0.74 19.45
CA ASP A 349 -15.82 -1.31 20.05
C ASP A 349 -15.11 -2.35 19.15
N ARG A 350 -15.76 -2.81 18.07
CA ARG A 350 -15.21 -3.85 17.18
C ARG A 350 -15.25 -3.42 15.72
N ARG A 351 -14.56 -4.19 14.87
CA ARG A 351 -14.59 -4.04 13.43
C ARG A 351 -15.17 -5.30 12.80
N HIS A 352 -16.16 -5.10 11.93
CA HIS A 352 -16.83 -6.16 11.18
C HIS A 352 -16.55 -5.98 9.69
N ILE A 353 -16.60 -7.08 8.94
CA ILE A 353 -16.39 -7.07 7.49
C ILE A 353 -17.74 -6.96 6.79
N TRP A 354 -17.84 -6.01 5.86
CA TRP A 354 -19.04 -5.69 5.10
C TRP A 354 -18.75 -5.69 3.60
N ARG A 355 -19.81 -5.62 2.77
CA ARG A 355 -19.65 -5.57 1.31
C ARG A 355 -20.68 -4.69 0.64
N VAL A 356 -20.24 -3.72 -0.15
CA VAL A 356 -21.13 -2.89 -0.98
C VAL A 356 -20.75 -2.94 -2.46
N GLY A 357 -21.72 -2.71 -3.35
CA GLY A 357 -21.45 -2.58 -4.79
C GLY A 357 -20.82 -1.23 -5.15
N ALA A 358 -19.94 -1.21 -6.17
CA ALA A 358 -19.33 0.05 -6.67
C ALA A 358 -20.35 1.02 -7.29
N THR A 359 -21.53 0.53 -7.66
CA THR A 359 -22.65 1.33 -8.14
C THR A 359 -23.72 1.57 -7.06
N GLY A 360 -23.41 1.25 -5.80
CA GLY A 360 -24.35 1.24 -4.68
C GLY A 360 -25.05 -0.11 -4.48
N GLY A 361 -25.99 -0.12 -3.54
CA GLY A 361 -26.70 -1.30 -3.05
C GLY A 361 -26.73 -1.31 -1.53
N GLU A 362 -27.54 -2.20 -0.94
CA GLU A 362 -27.48 -2.44 0.51
C GLU A 362 -26.17 -3.17 0.87
N PRO A 363 -25.45 -2.74 1.93
CA PRO A 363 -24.20 -3.36 2.38
C PRO A 363 -24.32 -4.75 3.03
#